data_AF-A0A0F8ZT61-F1
#
_entry.id   AF-A0A0F8ZT61-F1
#
_cell.length_a   1.000
_cell.length_b   1.000
_cell.length_c   1.000
_cell.angle_alpha   90.00
_cell.angle_beta   90.00
_cell.angle_gamma   90.00
#
_symmetry.space_group_name_H-M   'P 1'
#
loop_
_entity.id
_entity.type
_entity.pdbx_description
1 polymer ?
#
loop_
_entity_poly.entity_id
_entity_poly.type
_entity_poly.pdbx_seq_one_letter_code
_entity_poly.pdbx_strand_id
1 'polypeptide(L)' 'GGGRWFLEKTSEEWRLTKELSSEPLTKIEISDSLAWRMFTDSIDLNLAKEKTCITGNQELGRELFKLKAVMR' A
#
# COMPACT_ATOMS: atom_id res chain seq x y z
N GLY A 1 -1.66 14.84 0.21
CA GLY A 1 -3.08 14.78 0.58
C GLY A 1 -3.38 13.35 0.93
N GLY A 2 -3.59 13.07 2.22
CA GLY A 2 -3.95 11.74 2.71
C GLY A 2 -5.39 11.36 2.34
N GLY A 3 -5.70 10.06 2.42
CA GLY A 3 -7.02 9.53 2.12
C GLY A 3 -7.07 8.01 2.25
N ARG A 4 -8.29 7.46 2.14
CA ARG A 4 -8.48 6.01 2.03
C ARG A 4 -8.58 5.64 0.56
N TRP A 5 -7.83 4.63 0.17
CA TRP A 5 -7.77 4.11 -1.18
C TRP A 5 -8.00 2.61 -1.10
N PHE A 6 -8.75 2.08 -2.05
CA PHE A 6 -9.06 0.65 -2.11
C PHE A 6 -8.58 0.11 -3.44
N LEU A 7 -7.87 -1.01 -3.39
CA LEU A 7 -7.39 -1.70 -4.57
C LEU A 7 -8.01 -3.09 -4.60
N GLU A 8 -8.78 -3.38 -5.64
CA GLU A 8 -9.45 -4.66 -5.84
C GLU A 8 -8.74 -5.43 -6.96
N LYS A 9 -8.30 -6.67 -6.67
CA LYS A 9 -7.80 -7.57 -7.71
C LYS A 9 -8.96 -8.32 -8.32
N THR A 10 -9.25 -8.08 -9.59
CA THR A 10 -10.15 -8.90 -10.39
C THR A 10 -9.37 -10.01 -11.10
N SER A 11 -10.07 -10.92 -11.77
CA SER A 11 -9.46 -11.96 -12.62
C SER A 11 -8.49 -11.40 -13.66
N GLU A 12 -8.73 -10.18 -14.14
CA GLU A 12 -8.00 -9.59 -15.26
C GLU A 12 -6.99 -8.54 -14.79
N GLU A 13 -7.33 -7.72 -13.80
CA GLU A 13 -6.57 -6.51 -13.51
C GLU A 13 -6.70 -6.06 -12.04
N TRP A 14 -5.90 -5.07 -11.66
CA TRP A 14 -6.06 -4.34 -10.40
C TRP A 14 -6.87 -3.08 -10.66
N ARG A 15 -7.93 -2.85 -9.88
CA ARG A 15 -8.78 -1.67 -9.99
C ARG A 15 -8.67 -0.82 -8.74
N LEU A 16 -8.45 0.48 -8.94
CA LEU A 16 -8.52 1.46 -7.87
C LEU A 16 -9.98 1.89 -7.72
N THR A 17 -10.56 1.66 -6.54
CA THR A 17 -11.98 1.93 -6.27
C THR A 17 -12.12 2.92 -5.11
N LYS A 18 -13.25 3.63 -5.07
CA LYS A 18 -13.62 4.50 -3.95
C LYS A 18 -14.51 3.80 -2.92
N GLU A 19 -15.10 2.69 -3.32
CA GLU A 19 -16.06 1.92 -2.53
C GLU A 19 -15.58 0.48 -2.42
N LEU A 20 -15.81 -0.10 -1.25
CA LEU A 20 -15.55 -1.50 -0.96
C LEU A 20 -16.79 -2.31 -1.31
N SER A 21 -16.62 -3.33 -2.15
CA SER A 21 -17.63 -4.36 -2.42
C SER A 21 -17.76 -5.35 -1.25
N SER A 22 -16.68 -5.51 -0.46
CA SER A 22 -16.56 -6.45 0.65
C SER A 22 -15.47 -6.02 1.64
N GLU A 23 -15.31 -6.75 2.75
CA GLU A 23 -14.23 -6.49 3.72
C GLU A 23 -12.85 -6.77 3.09
N PRO A 24 -11.89 -5.84 3.17
CA PRO A 24 -10.60 -6.01 2.53
C PRO A 24 -9.79 -7.12 3.21
N LEU A 25 -9.16 -7.99 2.41
CA LEU A 25 -8.27 -9.04 2.90
C LEU A 25 -7.05 -8.47 3.64
N THR A 26 -6.62 -7.27 3.27
CA THR A 26 -5.49 -6.58 3.88
C THR A 26 -5.81 -5.09 4.00
N LYS A 27 -5.51 -4.52 5.16
CA LYS A 27 -5.53 -3.07 5.39
C LYS A 27 -4.11 -2.61 5.72
N ILE A 28 -3.69 -1.52 5.09
CA ILE A 28 -2.37 -0.94 5.29
C ILE A 28 -2.55 0.51 5.76
N GLU A 29 -1.89 0.87 6.85
CA GLU A 29 -1.86 2.22 7.37
C GLU A 29 -0.41 2.72 7.38
N ILE A 30 -0.17 3.83 6.68
CA ILE A 30 1.11 4.53 6.58
C ILE A 30 0.86 6.02 6.73
N SER A 31 1.81 6.74 7.34
CA SER A 31 1.72 8.21 7.39
C SER A 31 2.01 8.83 6.03
N ASP A 32 1.46 10.02 5.77
CA ASP A 32 1.73 10.79 4.54
C ASP A 32 3.25 10.96 4.29
N SER A 33 4.02 11.23 5.36
CA SER A 33 5.48 11.39 5.28
C SER A 33 6.19 10.09 4.94
N LEU A 34 5.73 8.96 5.46
CA LEU A 34 6.27 7.65 5.14
C LEU A 34 5.95 7.26 3.70
N ALA A 35 4.70 7.44 3.27
CA ALA A 35 4.26 7.18 1.91
C ALA A 35 5.13 7.94 0.90
N TRP A 36 5.30 9.25 1.08
CA TRP A 36 6.14 10.07 0.20
C TRP A 36 7.59 9.59 0.13
N ARG A 37 8.16 9.19 1.28
CA ARG A 37 9.52 8.68 1.33
C ARG A 37 9.68 7.32 0.65
N MET A 38 8.68 6.46 0.74
CA MET A 38 8.64 5.19 0.00
C MET A 38 8.55 5.43 -1.51
N PHE A 39 7.71 6.38 -1.96
CA PHE A 39 7.58 6.74 -3.37
C PHE A 39 8.88 7.31 -3.98
N THR A 40 9.62 8.08 -3.19
CA THR A 40 10.88 8.74 -3.61
C THR A 40 12.13 7.90 -3.34
N ASP A 41 11.97 6.64 -2.90
CA ASP A 41 13.07 5.75 -2.51
C ASP A 41 14.05 6.38 -1.49
N SER A 42 13.52 7.26 -0.62
CA SER A 42 14.29 8.04 0.37
C SER A 42 14.17 7.48 1.80
N ILE A 43 13.87 6.18 1.91
CA ILE A 43 13.78 5.45 3.16
C ILE A 43 14.30 4.02 3.01
N ASP A 44 15.02 3.56 4.02
CA ASP A 44 15.41 2.16 4.14
C ASP A 44 14.19 1.22 4.25
N LEU A 45 14.29 0.07 3.61
CA LEU A 45 13.22 -0.93 3.55
C LEU A 45 12.84 -1.49 4.92
N ASN A 46 13.79 -1.71 5.83
CA ASN A 46 13.48 -2.24 7.17
C ASN A 46 12.79 -1.17 8.01
N LEU A 47 13.25 0.08 7.91
CA LEU A 47 12.59 1.21 8.57
C LEU A 47 11.17 1.45 8.04
N ALA A 48 10.96 1.27 6.73
CA ALA A 48 9.63 1.36 6.12
C ALA A 48 8.68 0.27 6.66
N LYS A 49 9.18 -0.98 6.79
CA LYS A 49 8.41 -2.10 7.37
C LYS A 49 8.03 -1.84 8.83
N GLU A 50 8.95 -1.33 9.64
CA GLU A 50 8.70 -1.04 11.05
C GLU A 50 7.63 0.05 11.24
N LYS A 51 7.61 1.04 10.35
CA LYS A 51 6.69 2.19 10.43
C LYS A 51 5.37 2.00 9.70
N THR A 52 5.15 0.83 9.09
CA THR A 52 3.92 0.50 8.36
C THR A 52 3.09 -0.47 9.18
N CYS A 53 1.82 -0.16 9.38
CA CYS A 53 0.89 -1.09 10.02
C CYS A 53 0.14 -1.89 8.95
N ILE A 54 0.24 -3.22 8.99
CA ILE A 54 -0.48 -4.13 8.10
C ILE A 54 -1.39 -5.01 8.96
N THR A 55 -2.68 -5.03 8.66
CA THR A 55 -3.65 -5.93 9.29
C THR A 55 -4.35 -6.79 8.24
N GLY A 56 -4.80 -7.99 8.64
CA GLY A 56 -5.29 -9.01 7.70
C GLY A 56 -4.15 -9.84 7.08
N ASN A 57 -4.21 -10.08 5.78
CA ASN A 57 -3.24 -10.89 5.05
C ASN A 57 -1.89 -10.14 4.92
N GLN A 58 -0.90 -10.62 5.68
CA GLN A 58 0.44 -10.05 5.76
C GLN A 58 1.26 -10.22 4.48
N GLU A 59 1.10 -11.35 3.79
CA GLU A 59 1.84 -11.64 2.56
C GLU A 59 1.45 -10.65 1.47
N LEU A 60 0.15 -10.45 1.29
CA LEU A 60 -0.39 -9.47 0.34
C LEU A 60 0.05 -8.04 0.70
N GLY A 61 0.02 -7.68 1.98
CA GLY A 61 0.45 -6.35 2.42
C GLY A 61 1.93 -6.06 2.19
N ARG A 62 2.79 -7.08 2.25
CA ARG A 62 4.24 -6.93 2.02
C ARG A 62 4.59 -6.63 0.57
N GLU A 63 3.69 -6.90 -0.38
CA GLU A 63 3.88 -6.51 -1.79
C GLU A 63 4.01 -4.97 -1.94
N LEU A 64 3.43 -4.19 -1.03
CA LEU A 64 3.59 -2.73 -0.96
C LEU A 64 5.07 -2.32 -1.01
N PHE A 65 5.95 -3.05 -0.33
CA PHE A 65 7.37 -2.69 -0.26
C PHE A 65 8.19 -3.08 -1.49
N LYS A 66 7.59 -3.85 -2.41
CA LYS A 66 8.19 -4.16 -3.71
C LYS A 66 7.78 -3.16 -4.79
N LEU A 67 6.78 -2.32 -4.51
CA LEU A 67 6.36 -1.27 -5.44
C LEU A 67 7.50 -0.26 -5.61
N LYS A 68 8.17 -0.36 -6.75
CA LYS A 68 9.00 0.73 -7.25
C LYS A 68 8.11 1.67 -8.03
N ALA A 69 7.97 2.91 -7.56
CA ALA A 69 7.30 3.94 -8.32
C ALA A 69 8.10 4.17 -9.61
N VAL A 70 7.53 3.80 -10.75
CA VAL A 70 8.04 4.25 -12.06
C VAL A 70 7.48 5.65 -12.27
N MET A 71 8.21 6.67 -11.81
CA MET A 71 7.97 8.04 -12.25
C MET A 71 8.61 8.19 -13.64
N ARG A 72 7.79 8.37 -14.68
CA ARG A 72 8.21 8.85 -16.00
C ARG A 72 7.72 10.27 -16.21
#